data_AF-A0A2J6RJE9-F1
#
_entry.id   AF-A0A2J6RJE9-F1
#
_cell.length_a   1.000
_cell.length_b   1.000
_cell.length_c   1.000
_cell.angle_alpha   90.00
_cell.angle_beta   90.00
_cell.angle_gamma   90.00
#
_symmetry.space_group_name_H-M   'P 1'
#
loop_
_entity.id
_entity.type
_entity.pdbx_description
1 polymer ?
#
loop_
_entity_poly.entity_id
_entity_poly.type
_entity_poly.pdbx_seq_one_letter_code
_entity_poly.pdbx_strand_id
1 'polypeptide(L)'
;MNQQDDQNEQDGPKYVIDLMFGGRASYDVVVGPGAPESRTSHERVWPAIPAEYYPPPPEVENAVKEVQCILGYLRRVLTPTPLPDDDLQLMSDYLLSMETRDDLTALVLQQTDAKSTINMVSRILLKDDTKYSFKSRAEALLKHWSKIRPSALKDTPEETLADRPVAPFKTDLPDDKLAGWKLDLGETRTAKAQRQLELLNIEKNRCIKYWTTVKPPRVIGWAPVDGEAWKKVPRADLENGNLFFTPYFKPIWESYGLAQMDASYWTDPDNTPEEEAQYQKHKWEKHEMIELTLEMRKVRKEHAQSLGFKGGW
;
A
#
# COMPACT_ATOMS: atom_id res chain seq x y z
N MET A 1 7.52 56.02 8.22
CA MET A 1 6.68 55.30 9.20
C MET A 1 7.08 53.85 9.06
N ASN A 2 7.80 53.35 10.07
CA ASN A 2 8.49 52.06 10.07
C ASN A 2 7.50 50.89 10.01
N GLN A 3 7.82 49.88 9.20
CA GLN A 3 7.55 48.48 9.50
C GLN A 3 8.70 47.65 8.90
N GLN A 4 9.80 47.61 9.65
CA GLN A 4 10.68 46.45 9.69
C GLN A 4 9.98 45.45 10.61
N ASP A 5 9.34 44.44 10.02
CA ASP A 5 9.01 43.20 10.72
C ASP A 5 9.61 42.08 9.86
N ASP A 6 10.94 41.96 9.96
CA ASP A 6 11.67 40.81 9.46
C ASP A 6 12.49 40.24 10.63
N GLN A 7 12.33 38.93 10.80
CA GLN A 7 13.25 38.02 11.49
C GLN A 7 13.35 38.13 13.02
N ASN A 8 12.45 37.41 13.71
CA ASN A 8 12.88 36.61 14.86
C ASN A 8 11.86 35.49 15.17
N GLU A 9 11.62 34.60 14.22
CA GLU A 9 11.14 33.27 14.59
C GLU A 9 12.34 32.56 15.23
N GLN A 10 12.41 32.62 16.56
CA GLN A 10 13.44 31.93 17.32
C GLN A 10 13.46 30.46 16.88
N ASP A 11 14.62 30.04 16.36
CA ASP A 11 14.95 28.67 15.98
C ASP A 11 14.85 27.80 17.24
N GLY A 12 13.62 27.37 17.56
CA GLY A 12 13.34 26.54 18.71
C GLY A 12 14.15 25.25 18.63
N PRO A 13 14.44 24.60 19.76
CA PRO A 13 15.24 23.38 19.75
C PRO A 13 14.64 22.36 18.77
N LYS A 14 15.42 21.98 17.76
CA LYS A 14 15.05 20.96 16.78
C LYS A 14 15.21 19.60 17.42
N TYR A 15 14.22 18.74 17.27
CA TYR A 15 14.22 17.40 17.86
C TYR A 15 14.09 16.34 16.78
N VAL A 16 14.81 15.24 16.97
CA VAL A 16 14.68 14.02 16.18
C VAL A 16 13.99 12.96 17.05
N ILE A 17 13.10 12.19 16.44
CA ILE A 17 12.55 10.98 17.05
C ILE A 17 13.54 9.86 16.77
N ASP A 18 14.42 9.60 17.74
CA ASP A 18 15.57 8.68 17.60
C ASP A 18 15.23 7.22 17.93
N LEU A 19 14.02 6.96 18.47
CA LEU A 19 13.56 5.62 18.84
C LEU A 19 12.14 5.38 18.35
N MET A 20 11.86 4.15 17.89
CA MET A 20 10.50 3.69 17.51
C MET A 20 9.45 3.85 18.63
N PHE A 21 9.85 4.19 19.87
CA PHE A 21 8.97 4.42 21.02
C PHE A 21 8.96 5.87 21.54
N GLY A 22 9.34 6.86 20.73
CA GLY A 22 9.05 8.26 21.04
C GLY A 22 10.06 8.97 21.95
N GLY A 23 11.31 8.49 22.02
CA GLY A 23 12.40 9.25 22.60
C GLY A 23 12.69 10.50 21.75
N ARG A 24 12.67 11.69 22.36
CA ARG A 24 13.09 12.94 21.72
C ARG A 24 14.58 13.17 22.03
N ALA A 25 15.41 13.21 21.01
CA ALA A 25 16.80 13.62 21.13
C ALA A 25 16.98 15.01 20.49
N SER A 26 17.86 15.83 21.08
CA SER A 26 18.23 17.11 20.47
C SER A 26 18.94 16.86 19.14
N TYR A 27 18.51 17.57 18.09
CA TYR A 27 19.08 17.45 16.75
C TYR A 27 20.61 17.65 16.75
N ASP A 28 21.10 18.66 17.48
CA ASP A 28 22.54 18.94 17.57
C ASP A 28 23.34 17.82 18.24
N VAL A 29 22.72 17.10 19.18
CA VAL A 29 23.33 15.94 19.85
C VAL A 29 23.41 14.73 18.92
N VAL A 30 22.41 14.54 18.06
CA VAL A 30 22.33 13.38 17.14
C VAL A 30 23.23 13.56 15.91
N VAL A 31 23.25 14.76 15.32
CA VAL A 31 24.05 15.06 14.12
C VAL A 31 25.52 15.27 14.47
N GLY A 32 25.80 15.95 15.60
CA GLY A 32 27.16 16.23 16.06
C GLY A 32 28.00 17.08 15.09
N PRO A 33 29.25 17.43 15.47
CA PRO A 33 30.15 18.25 14.64
C PRO A 33 30.82 17.48 13.48
N GLY A 34 30.48 16.21 13.26
CA GLY A 34 31.14 15.31 12.30
C GLY A 34 30.44 15.16 10.94
N ALA A 35 29.39 15.95 10.67
CA ALA A 35 28.67 15.88 9.41
C ALA A 35 29.58 16.34 8.23
N PRO A 36 29.60 15.63 7.09
CA PRO A 36 30.41 16.02 5.94
C PRO A 36 30.05 17.43 5.43
N GLU A 37 31.04 18.25 5.08
CA GLU A 37 30.83 19.62 4.59
C GLU A 37 30.37 19.68 3.12
N SER A 38 30.61 18.62 2.33
CA SER A 38 30.26 18.56 0.91
C SER A 38 28.92 17.87 0.69
N ARG A 39 28.05 18.49 -0.12
CA ARG A 39 26.77 17.91 -0.58
C ARG A 39 26.95 16.51 -1.16
N THR A 40 25.97 15.63 -0.89
CA THR A 40 25.90 14.32 -1.55
C THR A 40 25.75 14.42 -3.07
N SER A 41 26.05 13.33 -3.77
CA SER A 41 25.91 13.12 -5.22
C SER A 41 24.68 13.84 -5.82
N HIS A 42 24.84 14.38 -7.05
CA HIS A 42 23.71 14.93 -7.81
C HIS A 42 22.77 13.86 -8.37
N GLU A 43 23.17 12.58 -8.34
CA GLU A 43 22.34 11.48 -8.82
C GLU A 43 21.33 11.05 -7.76
N ARG A 44 20.07 10.94 -8.18
CA ARG A 44 18.97 10.62 -7.28
C ARG A 44 18.98 9.13 -6.95
N VAL A 45 19.04 8.81 -5.67
CA VAL A 45 19.08 7.43 -5.14
C VAL A 45 17.67 6.84 -5.04
N TRP A 46 16.68 7.66 -4.69
CA TRP A 46 15.29 7.23 -4.54
C TRP A 46 14.41 7.79 -5.66
N PRO A 47 13.42 7.05 -6.19
CA PRO A 47 12.55 7.57 -7.24
C PRO A 47 11.65 8.70 -6.71
N ALA A 48 11.25 9.65 -7.56
CA ALA A 48 10.26 10.66 -7.17
C ALA A 48 8.87 10.07 -6.93
N ILE A 49 8.54 9.01 -7.67
CA ILE A 49 7.25 8.33 -7.62
C ILE A 49 7.51 6.88 -7.17
N PRO A 50 6.83 6.39 -6.12
CA PRO A 50 6.95 4.99 -5.68
C PRO A 50 6.56 4.00 -6.78
N ALA A 51 7.21 2.84 -6.82
CA ALA A 51 6.95 1.81 -7.83
C ALA A 51 5.50 1.29 -7.78
N GLU A 52 4.93 1.20 -6.58
CA GLU A 52 3.55 0.75 -6.37
C GLU A 52 2.50 1.73 -6.92
N TYR A 53 2.88 2.97 -7.27
CA TYR A 53 1.98 3.99 -7.83
C TYR A 53 1.84 3.88 -9.34
N TYR A 54 2.81 3.25 -10.00
CA TYR A 54 2.73 2.92 -11.41
C TYR A 54 1.76 1.76 -11.65
N PRO A 55 1.20 1.63 -12.87
CA PRO A 55 0.55 0.40 -13.31
C PRO A 55 1.46 -0.81 -13.05
N PRO A 56 0.90 -2.00 -12.76
CA PRO A 56 1.70 -3.20 -12.64
C PRO A 56 2.50 -3.45 -13.92
N PRO A 57 3.80 -3.80 -13.81
CA PRO A 57 4.56 -4.23 -14.97
C PRO A 57 4.05 -5.58 -15.49
N PRO A 58 4.27 -5.91 -16.77
CA PRO A 58 3.68 -7.10 -17.42
C PRO A 58 3.96 -8.42 -16.69
N GLU A 59 5.10 -8.53 -16.02
CA GLU A 59 5.55 -9.73 -15.31
C GLU A 59 4.67 -10.07 -14.09
N VAL A 60 4.04 -9.06 -13.47
CA VAL A 60 3.19 -9.24 -12.28
C VAL A 60 1.72 -8.87 -12.51
N GLU A 61 1.39 -8.37 -13.70
CA GLU A 61 0.05 -7.88 -14.05
C GLU A 61 -1.05 -8.93 -13.80
N ASN A 62 -0.81 -10.18 -14.20
CA ASN A 62 -1.75 -11.28 -13.98
C ASN A 62 -1.95 -11.58 -12.49
N ALA A 63 -0.86 -11.58 -11.70
CA ALA A 63 -0.94 -11.79 -10.26
C ALA A 63 -1.70 -10.65 -9.58
N VAL A 64 -1.41 -9.39 -9.93
CA VAL A 64 -2.15 -8.22 -9.41
C VAL A 64 -3.63 -8.31 -9.74
N LYS A 65 -4.00 -8.61 -10.99
CA LYS A 65 -5.38 -8.79 -11.43
C LYS A 65 -6.14 -9.82 -10.61
N GLU A 66 -5.59 -11.02 -10.48
CA GLU A 66 -6.25 -12.12 -9.78
C GLU A 66 -6.32 -11.87 -8.27
N VAL A 67 -5.22 -11.43 -7.67
CA VAL A 67 -5.15 -11.13 -6.24
C VAL A 67 -6.09 -10.01 -5.86
N GLN A 68 -6.17 -8.93 -6.65
CA GLN A 68 -7.11 -7.84 -6.42
C GLN A 68 -8.56 -8.31 -6.45
N CYS A 69 -8.90 -9.19 -7.40
CA CYS A 69 -10.23 -9.80 -7.48
C CYS A 69 -10.54 -10.61 -6.22
N ILE A 70 -9.64 -11.54 -5.86
CA ILE A 70 -9.76 -12.41 -4.68
C ILE A 70 -9.94 -11.59 -3.39
N LEU A 71 -9.07 -10.62 -3.15
CA LEU A 71 -9.12 -9.75 -1.98
C LEU A 71 -10.40 -8.92 -1.94
N GLY A 72 -10.85 -8.42 -3.09
CA GLY A 72 -12.11 -7.69 -3.22
C GLY A 72 -13.31 -8.52 -2.76
N TYR A 73 -13.36 -9.80 -3.14
CA TYR A 73 -14.40 -10.73 -2.69
C TYR A 73 -14.28 -11.06 -1.20
N LEU A 74 -13.09 -11.44 -0.73
CA LEU A 74 -12.85 -11.73 0.69
C LEU A 74 -13.30 -10.56 1.58
N ARG A 75 -12.94 -9.34 1.21
CA ARG A 75 -13.36 -8.13 1.93
C ARG A 75 -14.88 -7.94 1.88
N ARG A 76 -15.50 -8.00 0.69
CA ARG A 76 -16.94 -7.74 0.52
C ARG A 76 -17.82 -8.76 1.23
N VAL A 77 -17.41 -10.02 1.22
CA VAL A 77 -18.23 -11.13 1.69
C VAL A 77 -18.02 -11.39 3.17
N LEU A 78 -16.77 -11.45 3.63
CA LEU A 78 -16.48 -11.88 5.01
C LEU A 78 -16.63 -10.75 6.03
N THR A 79 -16.52 -9.47 5.61
CA THR A 79 -16.46 -8.36 6.58
C THR A 79 -17.81 -7.62 6.71
N PRO A 80 -18.23 -7.29 7.95
CA PRO A 80 -17.67 -7.76 9.22
C PRO A 80 -18.04 -9.20 9.57
N THR A 81 -19.09 -9.73 8.96
CA THR A 81 -19.53 -11.11 9.05
C THR A 81 -20.20 -11.49 7.73
N PRO A 82 -20.05 -12.72 7.24
CA PRO A 82 -20.81 -13.21 6.09
C PRO A 82 -22.29 -13.39 6.44
N LEU A 83 -23.11 -13.44 5.38
CA LEU A 83 -24.53 -13.74 5.41
C LEU A 83 -24.75 -15.27 5.34
N PRO A 84 -25.93 -15.78 5.72
CA PRO A 84 -26.22 -17.22 5.71
C PRO A 84 -26.09 -17.88 4.33
N ASP A 85 -26.39 -17.15 3.26
CA ASP A 85 -26.36 -17.64 1.88
C ASP A 85 -25.00 -17.40 1.18
N ASP A 86 -24.01 -16.84 1.88
CA ASP A 86 -22.69 -16.62 1.30
C ASP A 86 -21.96 -17.96 1.09
N ASP A 87 -21.30 -18.10 -0.07
CA ASP A 87 -20.50 -19.28 -0.39
C ASP A 87 -19.16 -19.26 0.38
N LEU A 88 -19.20 -19.80 1.61
CA LEU A 88 -18.03 -19.88 2.48
C LEU A 88 -16.96 -20.85 1.96
N GLN A 89 -17.34 -21.87 1.17
CA GLN A 89 -16.36 -22.76 0.55
C GLN A 89 -15.51 -21.97 -0.45
N LEU A 90 -16.15 -21.18 -1.32
CA LEU A 90 -15.45 -20.31 -2.26
C LEU A 90 -14.56 -19.28 -1.53
N MET A 91 -15.03 -18.68 -0.43
CA MET A 91 -14.17 -17.77 0.36
C MET A 91 -12.96 -18.50 0.95
N SER A 92 -13.14 -19.74 1.39
CA SER A 92 -12.04 -20.57 1.91
C SER A 92 -11.02 -20.89 0.83
N ASP A 93 -11.49 -21.18 -0.39
CA ASP A 93 -10.67 -21.42 -1.58
C ASP A 93 -9.93 -20.16 -2.05
N TYR A 94 -10.58 -19.00 -1.99
CA TYR A 94 -9.94 -17.70 -2.21
C TYR A 94 -8.80 -17.44 -1.23
N LEU A 95 -9.02 -17.67 0.07
CA LEU A 95 -7.97 -17.52 1.06
C LEU A 95 -6.86 -18.55 0.86
N LEU A 96 -7.19 -19.78 0.47
CA LEU A 96 -6.20 -20.83 0.19
C LEU A 96 -5.31 -20.47 -1.00
N SER A 97 -5.88 -19.88 -2.04
CA SER A 97 -5.13 -19.38 -3.20
C SER A 97 -4.07 -18.37 -2.73
N MET A 98 -4.45 -17.43 -1.86
CA MET A 98 -3.49 -16.47 -1.27
C MET A 98 -2.42 -17.11 -0.38
N GLU A 99 -2.72 -18.25 0.26
CA GLU A 99 -1.78 -18.96 1.13
C GLU A 99 -0.75 -19.79 0.35
N THR A 100 -1.02 -20.13 -0.91
CA THR A 100 -0.31 -21.21 -1.62
C THR A 100 0.36 -20.76 -2.93
N ARG A 101 -0.08 -19.62 -3.49
CA ARG A 101 0.50 -18.99 -4.68
C ARG A 101 1.99 -18.70 -4.52
N ASP A 102 2.74 -19.02 -5.57
CA ASP A 102 4.19 -18.83 -5.72
C ASP A 102 4.57 -17.62 -6.60
N ASP A 103 3.58 -16.98 -7.23
CA ASP A 103 3.72 -15.81 -8.08
C ASP A 103 3.51 -14.49 -7.33
N LEU A 104 3.37 -14.54 -6.01
CA LEU A 104 3.27 -13.34 -5.19
C LEU A 104 4.64 -12.70 -5.07
N THR A 105 4.68 -11.38 -5.22
CA THR A 105 5.86 -10.57 -4.95
C THR A 105 5.55 -9.45 -3.97
N ALA A 106 6.58 -8.77 -3.47
CA ALA A 106 6.41 -7.61 -2.60
C ALA A 106 5.58 -6.51 -3.29
N LEU A 107 5.82 -6.29 -4.59
CA LEU A 107 5.07 -5.33 -5.40
C LEU A 107 3.61 -5.76 -5.56
N VAL A 108 3.33 -7.04 -5.84
CA VAL A 108 1.93 -7.55 -5.92
C VAL A 108 1.18 -7.24 -4.62
N LEU A 109 1.77 -7.57 -3.47
CA LEU A 109 1.13 -7.35 -2.17
C LEU A 109 0.89 -5.86 -1.86
N GLN A 110 1.79 -4.98 -2.32
CA GLN A 110 1.65 -3.53 -2.15
C GLN A 110 0.58 -2.96 -3.07
N GLN A 111 0.60 -3.31 -4.36
CA GLN A 111 -0.33 -2.78 -5.36
C GLN A 111 -1.78 -3.18 -5.09
N THR A 112 -2.02 -4.36 -4.52
CA THR A 112 -3.37 -4.84 -4.21
C THR A 112 -3.84 -4.55 -2.78
N ASP A 113 -3.07 -3.79 -2.00
CA ASP A 113 -3.31 -3.54 -0.56
C ASP A 113 -3.61 -4.84 0.22
N ALA A 114 -2.88 -5.91 -0.11
CA ALA A 114 -3.18 -7.26 0.36
C ALA A 114 -3.16 -7.36 1.89
N LYS A 115 -2.15 -6.74 2.51
CA LYS A 115 -1.96 -6.78 3.97
C LYS A 115 -3.10 -6.09 4.71
N SER A 116 -3.54 -4.92 4.26
CA SER A 116 -4.64 -4.20 4.93
C SER A 116 -5.96 -4.95 4.75
N THR A 117 -6.21 -5.50 3.56
CA THR A 117 -7.40 -6.32 3.31
C THR A 117 -7.42 -7.59 4.17
N ILE A 118 -6.34 -8.36 4.22
CA ILE A 118 -6.25 -9.56 5.08
C ILE A 118 -6.34 -9.20 6.56
N ASN A 119 -5.78 -8.06 7.00
CA ASN A 119 -5.98 -7.57 8.36
C ASN A 119 -7.44 -7.18 8.66
N MET A 120 -8.25 -6.79 7.66
CA MET A 120 -9.69 -6.64 7.86
C MET A 120 -10.37 -8.01 7.99
N VAL A 121 -9.95 -9.00 7.19
CA VAL A 121 -10.46 -10.38 7.26
C VAL A 121 -10.10 -11.04 8.60
N SER A 122 -8.93 -10.75 9.19
CA SER A 122 -8.59 -11.24 10.53
C SER A 122 -9.40 -10.60 11.66
N ARG A 123 -10.20 -9.57 11.35
CA ARG A 123 -11.07 -8.87 12.32
C ARG A 123 -12.55 -9.22 12.12
N ILE A 124 -12.85 -10.25 11.34
CA ILE A 124 -14.24 -10.73 11.20
C ILE A 124 -14.80 -11.14 12.55
N LEU A 125 -16.11 -11.00 12.69
CA LEU A 125 -16.84 -11.25 13.93
C LEU A 125 -17.26 -12.69 14.12
N LEU A 126 -17.22 -13.48 13.04
CA LEU A 126 -17.30 -14.92 13.17
C LEU A 126 -16.23 -15.40 14.13
N LYS A 127 -16.64 -16.16 15.14
CA LYS A 127 -15.72 -17.06 15.82
C LYS A 127 -15.15 -17.99 14.76
N ASP A 128 -13.89 -18.36 14.89
CA ASP A 128 -13.33 -19.37 14.00
C ASP A 128 -14.25 -20.59 14.03
N ASP A 129 -14.93 -20.84 12.91
CA ASP A 129 -15.57 -22.12 12.71
C ASP A 129 -14.46 -23.16 12.59
N THR A 130 -14.74 -24.38 13.05
CA THR A 130 -13.76 -25.47 12.97
C THR A 130 -13.54 -25.98 11.55
N LYS A 131 -14.34 -25.52 10.56
CA LYS A 131 -14.33 -26.04 9.18
C LYS A 131 -13.36 -25.27 8.26
N TYR A 132 -13.37 -23.94 8.32
CA TYR A 132 -12.65 -23.03 7.43
C TYR A 132 -11.67 -22.13 8.16
N SER A 133 -11.91 -21.82 9.45
CA SER A 133 -11.00 -21.08 10.33
C SER A 133 -10.43 -19.78 9.73
N PHE A 134 -11.31 -18.97 9.10
CA PHE A 134 -10.94 -17.76 8.36
C PHE A 134 -10.08 -16.77 9.16
N LYS A 135 -10.41 -16.54 10.43
CA LYS A 135 -9.73 -15.55 11.25
C LYS A 135 -8.31 -16.01 11.55
N SER A 136 -8.16 -17.22 12.09
CA SER A 136 -6.84 -17.82 12.37
C SER A 136 -5.95 -17.89 11.13
N ARG A 137 -6.51 -18.26 9.98
CA ARG A 137 -5.79 -18.30 8.70
C ARG A 137 -5.34 -16.91 8.23
N ALA A 138 -6.23 -15.92 8.29
CA ALA A 138 -5.89 -14.55 7.95
C ALA A 138 -4.83 -13.95 8.87
N GLU A 139 -4.89 -14.21 10.19
CA GLU A 139 -3.87 -13.79 11.15
C GLU A 139 -2.50 -14.42 10.85
N ALA A 140 -2.49 -15.73 10.55
CA ALA A 140 -1.27 -16.45 10.20
C ALA A 140 -0.66 -15.95 8.88
N LEU A 141 -1.48 -15.74 7.85
CA LEU A 141 -1.06 -15.19 6.57
C LEU A 141 -0.53 -13.76 6.71
N LEU A 142 -1.20 -12.91 7.50
CA LEU A 142 -0.74 -11.56 7.79
C LEU A 142 0.61 -11.56 8.52
N LYS A 143 0.78 -12.46 9.50
CA LYS A 143 2.04 -12.64 10.21
C LYS A 143 3.15 -13.12 9.27
N HIS A 144 2.84 -14.03 8.35
CA HIS A 144 3.76 -14.49 7.32
C HIS A 144 4.23 -13.33 6.44
N TRP A 145 3.32 -12.60 5.80
CA TRP A 145 3.69 -11.48 4.94
C TRP A 145 4.37 -10.31 5.67
N SER A 146 4.14 -10.17 6.97
CA SER A 146 4.82 -9.15 7.78
C SER A 146 6.30 -9.45 8.00
N LYS A 147 6.70 -10.73 8.01
CA LYS A 147 8.11 -11.15 8.09
C LYS A 147 8.90 -10.88 6.81
N ILE A 148 8.20 -10.69 5.68
CA ILE A 148 8.79 -10.39 4.37
C ILE A 148 9.13 -8.90 4.22
N ARG A 149 8.87 -8.06 5.25
CA ARG A 149 9.37 -6.68 5.18
C ARG A 149 10.89 -6.69 5.11
N PRO A 150 11.50 -5.81 4.27
CA PRO A 150 12.90 -5.45 4.37
C PRO A 150 13.30 -5.35 5.83
N SER A 151 14.34 -6.08 6.25
CA SER A 151 14.98 -5.76 7.53
C SER A 151 15.54 -4.37 7.34
N ALA A 152 14.84 -3.37 7.90
CA ALA A 152 15.12 -1.95 7.69
C ALA A 152 16.58 -1.55 7.99
N LEU A 153 17.33 -2.42 8.67
CA LEU A 153 18.69 -2.22 9.12
C LEU A 153 19.79 -2.45 8.08
N LYS A 154 19.53 -3.06 6.89
CA LYS A 154 20.65 -3.46 5.99
C LYS A 154 20.43 -3.35 4.47
N ASP A 155 19.23 -3.11 3.98
CA ASP A 155 18.97 -3.17 2.54
C ASP A 155 19.46 -1.91 1.83
N THR A 156 20.12 -2.05 0.68
CA THR A 156 20.49 -0.89 -0.16
C THR A 156 19.23 -0.28 -0.80
N PRO A 157 19.31 0.97 -1.31
CA PRO A 157 18.22 1.55 -2.09
C PRO A 157 17.81 0.69 -3.29
N GLU A 158 18.77 0.13 -4.03
CA GLU A 158 18.46 -0.76 -5.17
C GLU A 158 17.73 -2.02 -4.69
N GLU A 159 18.21 -2.65 -3.61
CA GLU A 159 17.57 -3.83 -3.04
C GLU A 159 16.17 -3.50 -2.51
N THR A 160 15.97 -2.31 -1.95
CA THR A 160 14.68 -1.85 -1.42
C THR A 160 13.65 -1.62 -2.53
N LEU A 161 14.12 -1.20 -3.70
CA LEU A 161 13.29 -0.93 -4.88
C LEU A 161 13.07 -2.18 -5.74
N ALA A 162 13.96 -3.17 -5.64
CA ALA A 162 13.81 -4.44 -6.35
C ALA A 162 12.56 -5.18 -5.86
N ASP A 163 11.77 -5.68 -6.81
CA ASP A 163 10.66 -6.56 -6.49
C ASP A 163 11.20 -7.93 -6.03
N ARG A 164 10.60 -8.48 -4.97
CA ARG A 164 11.08 -9.71 -4.32
C ARG A 164 9.99 -10.76 -4.29
N PRO A 165 10.30 -12.03 -4.60
CA PRO A 165 9.34 -13.11 -4.49
C PRO A 165 8.91 -13.31 -3.03
N VAL A 166 7.64 -13.61 -2.84
CA VAL A 166 7.03 -13.95 -1.56
C VAL A 166 6.84 -15.47 -1.54
N ALA A 167 7.55 -16.14 -0.63
CA ALA A 167 7.36 -17.58 -0.44
C ALA A 167 5.90 -17.88 -0.05
N PRO A 168 5.32 -18.99 -0.55
CA PRO A 168 4.01 -19.47 -0.11
C PRO A 168 3.96 -19.63 1.42
N PHE A 169 2.79 -19.39 2.02
CA PHE A 169 2.57 -19.62 3.45
C PHE A 169 2.38 -21.11 3.75
N LYS A 170 1.61 -21.81 2.89
CA LYS A 170 1.36 -23.24 2.98
C LYS A 170 2.09 -23.98 1.87
N THR A 171 2.92 -24.93 2.27
CA THR A 171 3.55 -25.92 1.38
C THR A 171 2.86 -27.28 1.46
N ASP A 172 2.25 -27.58 2.61
CA ASP A 172 1.49 -28.81 2.83
C ASP A 172 0.04 -28.57 2.38
N LEU A 173 -0.29 -29.12 1.23
CA LEU A 173 -1.60 -28.98 0.59
C LEU A 173 -2.44 -30.26 0.82
N PRO A 174 -3.77 -30.14 0.79
CA PRO A 174 -4.63 -31.29 0.59
C PRO A 174 -4.20 -32.11 -0.64
N ASP A 175 -4.35 -33.44 -0.61
CA ASP A 175 -3.83 -34.36 -1.64
C ASP A 175 -4.27 -34.02 -3.08
N ASP A 176 -5.37 -33.28 -3.25
CA ASP A 176 -5.92 -32.85 -4.53
C ASP A 176 -5.30 -31.55 -5.09
N LYS A 177 -4.41 -30.88 -4.35
CA LYS A 177 -3.84 -29.57 -4.73
C LYS A 177 -2.31 -29.61 -4.82
N LEU A 178 -1.78 -29.11 -5.93
CA LEU A 178 -0.34 -29.05 -6.21
C LEU A 178 0.31 -27.81 -5.60
N ALA A 179 1.61 -27.87 -5.29
CA ALA A 179 2.39 -26.71 -4.86
C ALA A 179 2.22 -25.54 -5.85
N GLY A 180 2.06 -24.32 -5.33
CA GLY A 180 1.76 -23.14 -6.16
C GLY A 180 0.30 -23.05 -6.61
N TRP A 181 -0.62 -23.82 -6.00
CA TRP A 181 -2.04 -23.84 -6.40
C TRP A 181 -2.65 -22.44 -6.49
N LYS A 182 -3.38 -22.21 -7.58
CA LYS A 182 -4.13 -20.98 -7.84
C LYS A 182 -5.57 -21.36 -8.13
N LEU A 183 -6.49 -20.65 -7.50
CA LEU A 183 -7.90 -20.82 -7.82
C LEU A 183 -8.18 -20.31 -9.24
N ASP A 184 -8.79 -21.15 -10.08
CA ASP A 184 -9.40 -20.72 -11.32
C ASP A 184 -10.63 -19.85 -11.01
N LEU A 185 -10.57 -18.59 -11.44
CA LEU A 185 -11.64 -17.62 -11.22
C LEU A 185 -12.89 -17.93 -12.08
N GLY A 186 -12.72 -18.68 -13.17
CA GLY A 186 -13.73 -18.89 -14.20
C GLY A 186 -13.96 -17.64 -15.06
N GLU A 187 -14.59 -17.82 -16.22
CA GLU A 187 -14.71 -16.77 -17.25
C GLU A 187 -15.29 -15.44 -16.73
N THR A 188 -16.39 -15.50 -15.98
CA THR A 188 -17.08 -14.29 -15.48
C THR A 188 -16.20 -13.48 -14.54
N ARG A 189 -15.50 -14.12 -13.60
CA ARG A 189 -14.66 -13.41 -12.63
C ARG A 189 -13.34 -12.97 -13.24
N THR A 190 -12.81 -13.73 -14.20
CA THR A 190 -11.66 -13.33 -15.02
C THR A 190 -11.97 -12.06 -15.81
N ALA A 191 -13.12 -11.98 -16.48
CA ALA A 191 -13.54 -10.78 -17.20
C ALA A 191 -13.72 -9.58 -16.26
N LYS A 192 -14.31 -9.80 -15.08
CA LYS A 192 -14.44 -8.75 -14.06
C LYS A 192 -13.08 -8.29 -13.52
N ALA A 193 -12.17 -9.20 -13.25
CA ALA A 193 -10.81 -8.89 -12.79
C ALA A 193 -10.06 -8.08 -13.86
N GLN A 194 -10.18 -8.48 -15.13
CA GLN A 194 -9.62 -7.73 -16.25
C GLN A 194 -10.17 -6.30 -16.31
N ARG A 195 -11.50 -6.13 -16.20
CA ARG A 195 -12.11 -4.80 -16.18
C ARG A 195 -11.62 -3.95 -15.00
N GLN A 196 -11.46 -4.54 -13.82
CA GLN A 196 -10.95 -3.83 -12.65
C GLN A 196 -9.50 -3.38 -12.84
N LEU A 197 -8.65 -4.22 -13.45
CA LEU A 197 -7.28 -3.88 -13.79
C LEU A 197 -7.22 -2.74 -14.82
N GLU A 198 -8.04 -2.79 -15.88
CA GLU A 198 -8.14 -1.70 -16.87
C GLU A 198 -8.49 -0.37 -16.22
N LEU A 199 -9.51 -0.37 -15.35
CA LEU A 199 -9.93 0.84 -14.63
C LEU A 199 -8.80 1.36 -13.74
N LEU A 200 -8.11 0.48 -13.00
CA LEU A 200 -6.95 0.85 -12.19
C LEU A 200 -5.82 1.45 -13.03
N ASN A 201 -5.52 0.88 -14.19
CA ASN A 201 -4.47 1.37 -15.07
C ASN A 201 -4.79 2.74 -15.66
N ILE A 202 -6.06 2.99 -16.04
CA ILE A 202 -6.52 4.32 -16.49
C ILE A 202 -6.29 5.37 -15.39
N GLU A 203 -6.69 5.07 -14.15
CA GLU A 203 -6.49 5.97 -13.02
C GLU A 203 -5.00 6.22 -12.74
N LYS A 204 -4.21 5.16 -12.62
CA LYS A 204 -2.77 5.26 -12.34
C LYS A 204 -2.06 6.04 -13.44
N ASN A 205 -2.36 5.79 -14.71
CA ASN A 205 -1.76 6.53 -15.82
C ASN A 205 -2.07 8.03 -15.77
N ARG A 206 -3.30 8.43 -15.44
CA ARG A 206 -3.64 9.85 -15.22
C ARG A 206 -2.84 10.42 -14.06
N CYS A 207 -2.72 9.69 -12.96
CA CYS A 207 -1.93 10.12 -11.80
C CYS A 207 -0.44 10.27 -12.15
N ILE A 208 0.16 9.34 -12.88
CA ILE A 208 1.54 9.45 -13.35
C ILE A 208 1.71 10.69 -14.24
N LYS A 209 0.78 10.94 -15.17
CA LYS A 209 0.83 12.12 -16.05
C LYS A 209 0.78 13.42 -15.24
N TYR A 210 -0.11 13.50 -14.24
CA TYR A 210 -0.16 14.63 -13.31
C TYR A 210 1.14 14.77 -12.50
N TRP A 211 1.63 13.68 -11.92
CA TRP A 211 2.78 13.71 -11.02
C TRP A 211 4.10 14.02 -11.72
N THR A 212 4.20 13.70 -13.01
CA THR A 212 5.38 13.98 -13.84
C THR A 212 5.36 15.39 -14.44
N THR A 213 4.20 16.00 -14.65
CA THR A 213 4.07 17.31 -15.30
C THR A 213 3.75 18.46 -14.34
N VAL A 214 2.98 18.19 -13.27
CA VAL A 214 2.50 19.22 -12.35
C VAL A 214 3.25 19.15 -11.01
N LYS A 215 3.10 18.03 -10.29
CA LYS A 215 3.65 17.90 -8.93
C LYS A 215 3.75 16.44 -8.50
N PRO A 216 4.95 15.92 -8.14
CA PRO A 216 5.11 14.54 -7.68
C PRO A 216 4.45 14.32 -6.30
N PRO A 217 4.19 13.05 -5.92
CA PRO A 217 3.70 12.71 -4.59
C PRO A 217 4.64 13.24 -3.51
N ARG A 218 4.06 13.73 -2.42
CA ARG A 218 4.81 14.31 -1.31
C ARG A 218 5.50 13.23 -0.48
N VAL A 219 6.76 13.45 -0.14
CA VAL A 219 7.42 12.73 0.95
C VAL A 219 7.00 13.36 2.27
N ILE A 220 6.34 12.58 3.13
CA ILE A 220 5.81 13.02 4.44
C ILE A 220 6.83 12.82 5.57
N GLY A 221 7.92 12.10 5.30
CA GLY A 221 8.99 11.90 6.26
C GLY A 221 10.12 11.06 5.70
N TRP A 222 11.15 10.87 6.50
CA TRP A 222 12.32 10.08 6.17
C TRP A 222 12.62 9.11 7.31
N ALA A 223 12.82 7.83 6.99
CA ALA A 223 13.20 6.81 7.95
C ALA A 223 14.72 6.55 7.84
N PRO A 224 15.49 6.69 8.93
CA PRO A 224 16.90 6.32 8.91
C PRO A 224 17.04 4.80 8.69
N VAL A 225 18.00 4.41 7.84
CA VAL A 225 18.32 2.99 7.58
C VAL A 225 19.01 2.36 8.78
N ASP A 226 19.87 3.11 9.48
CA ASP A 226 20.52 2.68 10.71
C ASP A 226 20.64 3.83 11.71
N GLY A 227 21.02 3.52 12.96
CA GLY A 227 21.17 4.52 14.03
C GLY A 227 22.28 5.55 13.78
N GLU A 228 23.18 5.30 12.84
CA GLU A 228 24.30 6.19 12.50
C GLU A 228 24.01 7.05 11.27
N ALA A 229 22.84 6.89 10.62
CA ALA A 229 22.45 7.60 9.40
C ALA A 229 22.59 9.13 9.53
N TRP A 230 22.23 9.68 10.69
CA TRP A 230 22.30 11.11 11.00
C TRP A 230 23.71 11.69 10.96
N LYS A 231 24.75 10.88 11.21
CA LYS A 231 26.16 11.33 11.19
C LYS A 231 26.78 11.24 9.79
N LYS A 232 26.14 10.50 8.87
CA LYS A 232 26.66 10.22 7.52
C LYS A 232 26.18 11.21 6.47
N VAL A 233 25.17 12.04 6.80
CA VAL A 233 24.58 13.02 5.88
C VAL A 233 25.01 14.44 6.27
N PRO A 234 25.38 15.29 5.31
CA PRO A 234 25.66 16.70 5.57
C PRO A 234 24.52 17.40 6.32
N ARG A 235 24.85 18.21 7.32
CA ARG A 235 23.86 18.95 8.11
C ARG A 235 22.95 19.82 7.25
N ALA A 236 23.50 20.44 6.20
CA ALA A 236 22.74 21.26 5.26
C ALA A 236 21.66 20.46 4.49
N ASP A 237 21.93 19.19 4.16
CA ASP A 237 20.98 18.34 3.44
C ASP A 237 19.86 17.86 4.38
N LEU A 238 20.20 17.56 5.64
CA LEU A 238 19.25 17.26 6.71
C LEU A 238 18.32 18.45 7.00
N GLU A 239 18.87 19.67 7.08
CA GLU A 239 18.11 20.89 7.32
C GLU A 239 17.19 21.27 6.14
N ASN A 240 17.62 21.00 4.91
CA ASN A 240 16.80 21.19 3.71
C ASN A 240 15.70 20.13 3.55
N GLY A 241 15.81 18.99 4.25
CA GLY A 241 14.81 17.90 4.21
C GLY A 241 14.71 17.16 2.88
N ASN A 242 15.64 17.40 1.94
CA ASN A 242 15.68 16.77 0.62
C ASN A 242 16.72 15.64 0.60
N LEU A 243 16.33 14.47 1.08
CA LEU A 243 17.22 13.32 1.27
C LEU A 243 17.14 12.27 0.14
N PHE A 244 16.61 12.65 -1.02
CA PHE A 244 16.50 11.76 -2.19
C PHE A 244 17.86 11.30 -2.76
N PHE A 245 18.93 11.98 -2.39
CA PHE A 245 20.29 11.79 -2.91
C PHE A 245 21.18 11.00 -1.95
N THR A 246 20.63 10.56 -0.81
CA THR A 246 21.37 9.79 0.18
C THR A 246 20.77 8.39 0.37
N PRO A 247 21.61 7.34 0.43
CA PRO A 247 21.16 5.99 0.72
C PRO A 247 20.81 5.77 2.20
N TYR A 248 21.18 6.70 3.09
CA TYR A 248 21.07 6.50 4.54
C TYR A 248 19.66 6.77 5.10
N PHE A 249 18.79 7.39 4.30
CA PHE A 249 17.41 7.68 4.67
C PHE A 249 16.46 7.19 3.58
N LYS A 250 15.46 6.42 3.98
CA LYS A 250 14.38 5.96 3.11
C LYS A 250 13.23 6.96 3.14
N PRO A 251 12.71 7.42 1.99
CA PRO A 251 11.53 8.26 1.94
C PRO A 251 10.29 7.51 2.43
N ILE A 252 9.44 8.23 3.16
CA ILE A 252 8.07 7.84 3.49
C ILE A 252 7.18 8.72 2.65
N TRP A 253 6.62 8.18 1.57
CA TRP A 253 5.67 8.90 0.74
C TRP A 253 4.28 8.98 1.40
N GLU A 254 3.55 10.05 1.12
CA GLU A 254 2.10 10.08 1.40
C GLU A 254 1.43 8.91 0.67
N SER A 255 0.38 8.33 1.24
CA SER A 255 -0.31 7.19 0.61
C SER A 255 -0.87 7.51 -0.77
N TYR A 256 -0.94 6.51 -1.67
CA TYR A 256 -1.53 6.63 -3.01
C TYR A 256 -2.89 7.34 -2.98
N GLY A 257 -3.77 6.95 -2.04
CA GLY A 257 -5.11 7.52 -1.91
C GLY A 257 -5.14 9.03 -1.63
N LEU A 258 -4.11 9.56 -0.94
CA LEU A 258 -3.95 11.01 -0.72
C LEU A 258 -3.28 11.66 -1.94
N ALA A 259 -2.19 11.07 -2.44
CA ALA A 259 -1.46 11.59 -3.60
C ALA A 259 -2.34 11.72 -4.86
N GLN A 260 -3.29 10.80 -5.05
CA GLN A 260 -4.17 10.79 -6.22
C GLN A 260 -5.28 11.85 -6.16
N MET A 261 -5.55 12.46 -4.99
CA MET A 261 -6.69 13.37 -4.84
C MET A 261 -6.59 14.53 -5.84
N ASP A 262 -5.45 15.20 -5.88
CA ASP A 262 -5.23 16.33 -6.79
C ASP A 262 -5.28 15.88 -8.27
N ALA A 263 -4.67 14.73 -8.58
CA ALA A 263 -4.68 14.15 -9.92
C ALA A 263 -6.11 13.77 -10.40
N SER A 264 -6.99 13.40 -9.47
CA SER A 264 -8.36 12.96 -9.78
C SER A 264 -9.26 14.09 -10.26
N TYR A 265 -8.94 15.33 -9.89
CA TYR A 265 -9.66 16.55 -10.29
C TYR A 265 -8.90 17.40 -11.30
N TRP A 266 -7.62 17.08 -11.55
CA TRP A 266 -6.83 17.72 -12.57
C TRP A 266 -7.32 17.35 -13.96
N THR A 267 -7.50 18.34 -14.83
CA THR A 267 -7.72 18.17 -16.25
C THR A 267 -6.42 18.42 -16.98
N ASP A 268 -6.03 17.45 -17.78
CA ASP A 268 -4.85 17.58 -18.60
C ASP A 268 -5.10 18.55 -19.77
N PRO A 269 -4.29 19.60 -19.94
CA PRO A 269 -4.46 20.56 -21.02
C PRO A 269 -4.25 19.95 -22.42
N ASP A 270 -3.52 18.84 -22.51
CA ASP A 270 -3.19 18.15 -23.76
C ASP A 270 -4.10 16.94 -24.04
N ASN A 271 -5.05 16.62 -23.15
CA ASN A 271 -5.98 15.51 -23.39
C ASN A 271 -6.97 15.85 -24.51
N THR A 272 -7.22 14.85 -25.34
CA THR A 272 -8.33 14.87 -26.30
C THR A 272 -9.68 14.80 -25.56
N PRO A 273 -10.77 15.31 -26.16
CA PRO A 273 -12.12 15.14 -25.62
C PRO A 273 -12.49 13.66 -25.37
N GLU A 274 -12.00 12.76 -26.22
CA GLU A 274 -12.23 11.32 -26.11
C GLU A 274 -11.56 10.72 -24.87
N GLU A 275 -10.30 11.08 -24.59
CA GLU A 275 -9.57 10.62 -23.40
C GLU A 275 -10.23 11.12 -22.11
N GLU A 276 -10.71 12.37 -22.10
CA GLU A 276 -11.41 12.91 -20.95
C GLU A 276 -12.78 12.23 -20.76
N ALA A 277 -13.53 11.99 -21.85
CA ALA A 277 -14.80 11.25 -21.77
C ALA A 277 -14.60 9.81 -21.26
N GLN A 278 -13.52 9.14 -21.70
CA GLN A 278 -13.16 7.81 -21.20
C GLN A 278 -12.86 7.82 -19.70
N TYR A 279 -12.14 8.84 -19.23
CA TYR A 279 -11.85 8.98 -17.80
C TYR A 279 -13.10 9.27 -16.96
N GLN A 280 -14.00 10.13 -17.44
CA GLN A 280 -15.26 10.40 -16.75
C GLN A 280 -16.14 9.13 -16.66
N LYS A 281 -16.19 8.33 -17.73
CA LYS A 281 -16.84 7.02 -17.71
C LYS A 281 -16.20 6.09 -16.67
N HIS A 282 -14.86 6.03 -16.62
CA HIS A 282 -14.14 5.28 -15.59
C HIS A 282 -14.53 5.73 -14.17
N LYS A 283 -14.57 7.05 -13.92
CA LYS A 283 -14.91 7.61 -12.60
C LYS A 283 -16.32 7.21 -12.17
N TRP A 284 -17.26 7.21 -13.11
CA TRP A 284 -18.63 6.75 -12.88
C TRP A 284 -18.67 5.25 -12.53
N GLU A 285 -18.06 4.39 -13.35
CA GLU A 285 -18.02 2.94 -13.10
C GLU A 285 -17.37 2.60 -11.74
N LYS A 286 -16.30 3.31 -11.38
CA LYS A 286 -15.63 3.14 -10.08
C LYS A 286 -16.56 3.56 -8.93
N HIS A 287 -17.31 4.65 -9.09
CA HIS A 287 -18.26 5.11 -8.10
C HIS A 287 -19.37 4.07 -7.85
N GLU A 288 -19.99 3.54 -8.90
CA GLU A 288 -21.00 2.47 -8.80
C GLU A 288 -20.47 1.24 -8.05
N MET A 289 -19.21 0.83 -8.32
CA MET A 289 -18.59 -0.27 -7.59
C MET A 289 -18.40 0.04 -6.10
N ILE A 290 -18.05 1.28 -5.74
CA ILE A 290 -17.92 1.69 -4.35
C ILE A 290 -19.27 1.67 -3.66
N GLU A 291 -20.31 2.24 -4.27
CA GLU A 291 -21.68 2.24 -3.72
C GLU A 291 -22.19 0.82 -3.47
N LEU A 292 -22.03 -0.08 -4.44
CA LEU A 292 -22.41 -1.48 -4.27
C LEU A 292 -21.66 -2.14 -3.10
N THR A 293 -20.38 -1.80 -2.90
CA THR A 293 -19.59 -2.31 -1.76
C THR A 293 -20.14 -1.80 -0.43
N LEU A 294 -20.52 -0.52 -0.37
CA LEU A 294 -21.05 0.10 0.83
C LEU A 294 -22.41 -0.50 1.20
N GLU A 295 -23.29 -0.72 0.22
CA GLU A 295 -24.61 -1.32 0.47
C GLU A 295 -24.48 -2.77 0.95
N MET A 296 -23.60 -3.57 0.31
CA MET A 296 -23.30 -4.93 0.78
C MET A 296 -22.74 -4.95 2.21
N ARG A 297 -21.91 -3.97 2.58
CA ARG A 297 -21.35 -3.84 3.92
C ARG A 297 -22.40 -3.43 4.94
N LYS A 298 -23.35 -2.59 4.55
CA LYS A 298 -24.48 -2.17 5.39
C LYS A 298 -25.37 -3.36 5.77
N VAL A 299 -25.77 -4.19 4.80
CA VAL A 299 -26.57 -5.40 5.05
C VAL A 299 -25.84 -6.35 6.00
N ARG A 300 -24.52 -6.55 5.81
CA ARG A 300 -23.71 -7.39 6.71
C ARG A 300 -23.56 -6.82 8.11
N LYS A 301 -23.50 -5.49 8.24
CA LYS A 301 -23.49 -4.81 9.53
C LYS A 301 -24.82 -5.01 10.28
N GLU A 302 -25.94 -4.88 9.58
CA GLU A 302 -27.28 -5.17 10.13
C GLU A 302 -27.39 -6.63 10.57
N HIS A 303 -26.87 -7.57 9.75
CA HIS A 303 -26.80 -8.97 10.12
C HIS A 303 -25.94 -9.20 11.37
N ALA A 304 -24.74 -8.62 11.45
CA ALA A 304 -23.90 -8.70 12.65
C ALA A 304 -24.63 -8.16 13.89
N GLN A 305 -25.36 -7.05 13.77
CA GLN A 305 -26.16 -6.51 14.87
C GLN A 305 -27.27 -7.48 15.30
N SER A 306 -27.93 -8.15 14.35
CA SER A 306 -28.95 -9.17 14.65
C SER A 306 -28.39 -10.36 15.42
N LEU A 307 -27.11 -10.69 15.24
CA LEU A 307 -26.38 -11.72 15.97
C LEU A 307 -25.87 -11.26 17.35
N GLY A 308 -26.18 -10.01 17.76
CA GLY A 308 -25.84 -9.48 19.08
C GLY A 308 -24.47 -8.80 19.17
N PHE A 309 -23.78 -8.54 18.05
CA PHE A 309 -22.52 -7.81 18.06
C PHE A 309 -22.74 -6.30 18.26
N LYS A 310 -22.19 -5.75 19.36
CA LYS A 310 -22.38 -4.35 19.79
C LYS A 310 -21.14 -3.44 19.64
N GLY A 311 -20.10 -3.87 18.94
CA GLY A 311 -18.85 -3.11 18.78
C GLY A 311 -19.00 -1.85 17.90
N GLY A 312 -18.28 -0.78 18.27
CA GLY A 312 -18.05 0.37 17.40
C GLY A 312 -17.15 -0.03 16.23
N TRP A 313 -17.50 0.45 15.03
CA TRP A 313 -16.91 0.04 13.75
C TRP A 313 -15.91 1.06 13.23
#